data_AF-A0A1F6RLD5-F1
#
_entry.id   AF-A0A1F6RLD5-F1
#
_cell.length_a   1.000
_cell.length_b   1.000
_cell.length_c   1.000
_cell.angle_alpha   90.00
_cell.angle_beta   90.00
_cell.angle_gamma   90.00
#
_symmetry.space_group_name_H-M   'P 1'
#
loop_
_entity.id
_entity.type
_entity.pdbx_description
1 polymer ?
#
loop_
_entity_poly.entity_id
_entity_poly.type
_entity_poly.pdbx_seq_one_letter_code
_entity_poly.pdbx_strand_id
1 'polypeptide(L)'
;MIRKNPKLKGFTLIEIMVAMFAFTLIITASSQIFTRAFAGYRNTKYIQRDIENAQFILNSIAKELRTSSIVNPASGGPTTVTSVKFYDHSQGICFNYRITGGNLEVAKANSTGVSDCRSLSLGGYSVVSTGTVTGDFYVRPSDDSPLVVGKITIALQVREGSAHTATIQTTASLRDYGNVGL
;
A
#
# COMPACT_ATOMS: atom_id res chain seq x y z
N MET A 1 -31.17 -74.85 -0.22
CA MET A 1 -31.94 -73.93 -1.10
C MET A 1 -30.98 -72.85 -1.60
N ILE A 2 -30.43 -72.99 -2.82
CA ILE A 2 -29.39 -72.09 -3.35
C ILE A 2 -30.08 -70.94 -4.08
N ARG A 3 -29.90 -69.71 -3.59
CA ARG A 3 -30.47 -68.48 -4.16
C ARG A 3 -29.73 -68.15 -5.46
N LYS A 4 -30.45 -68.12 -6.60
CA LYS A 4 -29.88 -67.68 -7.89
C LYS A 4 -29.56 -66.19 -7.85
N ASN A 5 -28.31 -65.81 -8.08
CA ASN A 5 -27.94 -64.41 -8.27
C ASN A 5 -28.48 -63.89 -9.61
N PRO A 6 -29.08 -62.69 -9.66
CA PRO A 6 -29.56 -62.10 -10.90
C PRO A 6 -28.39 -61.79 -11.84
N LYS A 7 -28.53 -62.12 -13.13
CA LYS A 7 -27.55 -61.76 -14.17
C LYS A 7 -27.58 -60.25 -14.38
N LEU A 8 -26.43 -59.60 -14.20
CA LEU A 8 -26.26 -58.16 -14.47
C LEU A 8 -26.32 -57.94 -16.00
N LYS A 9 -27.15 -57.00 -16.44
CA LYS A 9 -27.19 -56.56 -17.84
C LYS A 9 -25.99 -55.64 -18.10
N GLY A 10 -25.24 -55.91 -19.17
CA GLY A 10 -24.11 -55.09 -19.59
C GLY A 10 -24.55 -53.82 -20.32
N PHE A 11 -23.68 -52.81 -20.35
CA PHE A 11 -23.89 -51.57 -21.10
C PHE A 11 -23.69 -51.79 -22.60
N THR A 12 -24.48 -51.08 -23.41
CA THR A 12 -24.29 -51.10 -24.86
C THR A 12 -23.14 -50.18 -25.27
N LEU A 13 -22.53 -50.42 -26.43
CA LEU A 13 -21.40 -49.61 -26.91
C LEU A 13 -21.80 -48.13 -27.10
N ILE A 14 -23.02 -47.87 -27.59
CA ILE A 14 -23.55 -46.52 -27.77
C ILE A 14 -23.75 -45.79 -26.43
N GLU A 15 -24.16 -46.50 -25.39
CA GLU A 15 -24.36 -45.95 -24.05
C GLU A 15 -23.03 -45.52 -23.41
N ILE A 16 -21.95 -46.28 -23.66
CA ILE A 16 -20.60 -45.90 -23.24
C ILE A 16 -20.13 -44.65 -23.98
N MET A 17 -20.38 -44.54 -25.30
CA MET A 17 -20.00 -43.35 -26.07
C MET A 17 -20.70 -42.08 -25.57
N VAL A 18 -22.01 -42.15 -25.31
CA VAL A 18 -22.78 -41.02 -24.78
C VAL A 18 -22.31 -40.66 -23.37
N ALA A 19 -22.07 -41.64 -22.50
CA ALA A 19 -21.56 -41.42 -21.15
C ALA A 19 -20.18 -40.74 -21.17
N MET A 20 -19.26 -41.18 -22.03
CA MET A 20 -17.95 -40.54 -22.20
C MET A 20 -18.08 -39.10 -22.68
N PHE A 21 -18.93 -38.84 -23.68
CA PHE A 21 -19.16 -37.48 -24.18
C PHE A 21 -19.69 -36.55 -23.07
N ALA A 22 -20.74 -36.98 -22.36
CA ALA A 22 -21.29 -36.21 -21.24
C ALA A 22 -20.24 -35.97 -20.14
N PHE A 23 -19.43 -36.97 -19.81
CA PHE A 23 -18.37 -36.85 -18.83
C PHE A 23 -17.29 -35.84 -19.24
N THR A 24 -16.84 -35.86 -20.51
CA THR A 24 -15.86 -34.89 -21.01
C THR A 24 -16.38 -33.46 -20.97
N LEU A 25 -17.66 -33.24 -21.25
CA LEU A 25 -18.29 -31.91 -21.13
C LEU A 25 -18.27 -31.42 -19.67
N ILE A 26 -18.61 -32.29 -18.72
CA ILE A 26 -18.62 -31.96 -17.29
C ILE A 26 -17.21 -31.62 -16.78
N ILE A 27 -16.20 -32.42 -17.13
CA ILE A 27 -14.81 -32.14 -16.76
C ILE A 27 -14.35 -30.81 -17.35
N THR A 28 -14.60 -30.58 -18.65
CA THR A 28 -14.15 -29.35 -19.32
C THR A 28 -14.78 -28.11 -18.69
N ALA A 29 -16.08 -28.15 -18.38
CA ALA A 29 -16.76 -27.07 -17.69
C ALA A 29 -16.18 -26.84 -16.27
N SER A 30 -15.90 -27.91 -15.55
CA SER A 30 -15.30 -27.84 -14.20
C SER A 30 -13.89 -27.24 -14.24
N SER A 31 -13.05 -27.66 -15.20
CA SER A 31 -11.69 -27.12 -15.37
C SER A 31 -11.70 -25.61 -15.65
N GLN A 32 -12.66 -25.11 -16.43
CA GLN A 32 -12.80 -23.67 -16.66
C GLN A 32 -13.10 -22.91 -15.37
N ILE A 33 -13.95 -23.45 -14.50
CA ILE A 33 -14.26 -22.85 -13.19
C ILE A 33 -13.00 -22.79 -12.34
N PHE A 34 -12.23 -23.88 -12.26
CA PHE A 34 -11.00 -23.92 -11.47
C PHE A 34 -9.93 -22.95 -12.00
N THR A 35 -9.71 -22.88 -13.32
CA THR A 35 -8.73 -21.95 -13.90
C THR A 35 -9.04 -20.49 -13.58
N ARG A 36 -10.33 -20.10 -13.64
CA ARG A 36 -10.78 -18.76 -13.23
C ARG A 36 -10.59 -18.52 -11.74
N ALA A 37 -10.90 -19.50 -10.90
CA ALA A 37 -10.69 -19.40 -9.46
C ALA A 37 -9.20 -19.21 -9.11
N PHE A 38 -8.29 -19.94 -9.76
CA PHE A 38 -6.85 -19.79 -9.56
C PHE A 38 -6.33 -18.43 -10.04
N ALA A 39 -6.82 -17.94 -11.19
CA ALA A 39 -6.46 -16.61 -11.68
C ALA A 39 -6.91 -15.51 -10.69
N GLY A 40 -8.13 -15.62 -10.17
CA GLY A 40 -8.66 -14.74 -9.12
C GLY A 40 -7.82 -14.80 -7.84
N TYR A 41 -7.49 -16.00 -7.36
CA TYR A 41 -6.66 -16.18 -6.16
C TYR A 41 -5.28 -15.53 -6.30
N ARG A 42 -4.62 -15.70 -7.46
CA ARG A 42 -3.32 -15.07 -7.73
C ARG A 42 -3.43 -13.54 -7.72
N ASN A 43 -4.45 -12.99 -8.37
CA ASN A 43 -4.71 -11.55 -8.38
C ASN A 43 -4.89 -11.00 -6.95
N THR A 44 -5.75 -11.63 -6.14
CA THR A 44 -5.97 -11.22 -4.75
C THR A 44 -4.68 -11.28 -3.93
N LYS A 45 -3.82 -12.28 -4.15
CA LYS A 45 -2.53 -12.39 -3.46
C LYS A 45 -1.56 -11.27 -3.84
N TYR A 46 -1.55 -10.83 -5.10
CA TYR A 46 -0.74 -9.68 -5.52
C TYR A 46 -1.25 -8.39 -4.88
N ILE A 47 -2.57 -8.14 -4.94
CA ILE A 47 -3.20 -6.97 -4.30
C ILE A 47 -2.93 -6.94 -2.79
N GLN A 48 -3.00 -8.10 -2.13
CA GLN A 48 -2.70 -8.20 -0.71
C GLN A 48 -1.25 -7.79 -0.40
N ARG A 49 -0.28 -8.25 -1.19
CA ARG A 49 1.13 -7.88 -1.02
C ARG A 49 1.34 -6.38 -1.23
N ASP A 50 0.70 -5.79 -2.24
CA ASP A 50 0.76 -4.35 -2.50
C ASP A 50 0.20 -3.55 -1.32
N ILE A 51 -0.90 -4.01 -0.74
CA ILE A 51 -1.52 -3.40 0.44
C ILE A 51 -0.61 -3.51 1.67
N GLU A 52 -0.03 -4.68 1.94
CA GLU A 52 0.87 -4.90 3.08
C GLU A 52 2.10 -4.01 2.99
N ASN A 53 2.70 -3.89 1.80
CA ASN A 53 3.84 -3.02 1.56
C ASN A 53 3.49 -1.53 1.74
N ALA A 54 2.37 -1.10 1.15
CA ALA A 54 1.87 0.26 1.31
C ALA A 54 1.57 0.59 2.79
N GLN A 55 0.95 -0.33 3.53
CA GLN A 55 0.69 -0.17 4.97
C GLN A 55 1.98 -0.10 5.79
N PHE A 56 2.98 -0.92 5.48
CA PHE A 56 4.27 -0.88 6.16
C PHE A 56 4.93 0.50 6.03
N ILE A 57 5.00 1.02 4.80
CA ILE A 57 5.55 2.35 4.50
C ILE A 57 4.77 3.44 5.23
N LEU A 58 3.43 3.44 5.08
CA LEU A 58 2.57 4.44 5.70
C LEU A 58 2.66 4.41 7.24
N ASN A 59 2.76 3.25 7.85
CA ASN A 59 2.92 3.13 9.30
C ASN A 59 4.29 3.63 9.78
N SER A 60 5.35 3.39 9.00
CA SER A 60 6.68 3.94 9.31
C SER A 60 6.65 5.47 9.27
N ILE A 61 6.15 6.05 8.17
CA ILE A 61 6.05 7.51 8.02
C ILE A 61 5.14 8.09 9.09
N ALA A 62 3.96 7.50 9.34
CA ALA A 62 3.04 7.98 10.37
C ALA A 62 3.66 7.92 11.77
N LYS A 63 4.52 6.92 12.06
CA LYS A 63 5.24 6.85 13.34
C LYS A 63 6.24 7.99 13.47
N GLU A 64 7.04 8.24 12.43
CA GLU A 64 8.00 9.34 12.40
C GLU A 64 7.29 10.70 12.47
N LEU A 65 6.13 10.84 11.82
CA LEU A 65 5.36 12.08 11.82
C LEU A 65 4.80 12.47 13.19
N ARG A 66 4.46 11.49 14.05
CA ARG A 66 3.85 11.74 15.37
C ARG A 66 4.75 12.56 16.30
N THR A 67 6.07 12.48 16.17
CA THR A 67 7.03 13.23 17.00
C THR A 67 7.73 14.34 16.21
N SER A 68 7.20 14.67 15.03
CA SER A 68 7.83 15.61 14.11
C SER A 68 7.11 16.95 14.02
N SER A 69 7.87 17.96 13.61
CA SER A 69 7.39 19.26 13.14
C SER A 69 7.58 19.37 11.64
N ILE A 70 6.59 19.90 10.92
CA ILE A 70 6.73 20.14 9.48
C ILE A 70 7.60 21.37 9.25
N VAL A 71 8.54 21.21 8.33
CA VAL A 71 9.51 22.24 7.98
C VAL A 71 9.30 22.73 6.55
N ASN A 72 8.79 21.87 5.66
CA ASN A 72 8.39 22.26 4.31
C ASN A 72 7.18 21.42 3.86
N PRO A 73 6.03 22.05 3.54
CA PRO A 73 5.76 23.50 3.59
C PRO A 73 5.73 24.04 5.02
N ALA A 74 6.45 25.14 5.27
CA ALA A 74 6.65 25.68 6.62
C ALA A 74 5.48 26.51 7.17
N SER A 75 4.66 27.06 6.27
CA SER A 75 3.59 28.01 6.59
C SER A 75 2.69 28.18 5.36
N GLY A 76 1.39 28.37 5.57
CA GLY A 76 0.42 28.60 4.51
C GLY A 76 -0.80 27.67 4.59
N GLY A 77 -1.80 27.94 3.74
CA GLY A 77 -3.00 27.12 3.67
C GLY A 77 -2.70 25.66 3.29
N PRO A 78 -3.70 24.77 3.43
CA PRO A 78 -3.54 23.37 3.07
C PRO A 78 -3.04 23.23 1.62
N THR A 79 -1.92 22.56 1.44
CA THR A 79 -1.23 22.46 0.14
C THR A 79 -0.90 21.01 -0.17
N THR A 80 -1.08 20.65 -1.43
CA THR A 80 -0.67 19.36 -1.97
C THR A 80 0.75 19.47 -2.51
N VAL A 81 1.67 18.65 -1.99
CA VAL A 81 3.09 18.65 -2.37
C VAL A 81 3.55 17.23 -2.70
N THR A 82 4.51 17.11 -3.62
CA THR A 82 5.14 15.83 -3.99
C THR A 82 6.35 15.48 -3.11
N SER A 83 6.80 16.44 -2.29
CA SER A 83 7.84 16.25 -1.29
C SER A 83 7.47 16.95 0.02
N VAL A 84 7.71 16.28 1.15
CA VAL A 84 7.48 16.81 2.48
C VAL A 84 8.75 16.68 3.31
N LYS A 85 9.14 17.77 3.97
CA LYS A 85 10.28 17.81 4.89
C LYS A 85 9.79 18.06 6.31
N PHE A 86 10.25 17.24 7.25
CA PHE A 86 9.90 17.37 8.66
C PHE A 86 11.09 17.03 9.55
N TYR A 87 11.07 17.58 10.76
CA TYR A 87 12.11 17.39 11.78
C TYR A 87 11.55 16.52 12.91
N ASP A 88 12.20 15.40 13.21
CA ASP A 88 11.85 14.55 14.34
C ASP A 88 12.57 14.99 15.62
N HIS A 89 11.79 15.47 16.60
CA HIS A 89 12.32 15.90 17.90
C HIS A 89 12.84 14.74 18.74
N SER A 90 12.38 13.51 18.51
CA SER A 90 12.81 12.35 19.30
C SER A 90 14.24 11.91 18.99
N GLN A 91 14.69 12.12 17.75
CA GLN A 91 15.97 11.60 17.25
C GLN A 91 16.93 12.70 16.82
N GLY A 92 16.47 13.94 16.64
CA GLY A 92 17.29 15.03 16.09
C GLY A 92 17.62 14.81 14.61
N ILE A 93 16.70 14.20 13.86
CA ILE A 93 16.88 13.85 12.46
C ILE A 93 15.87 14.63 11.61
N CYS A 94 16.37 15.21 10.52
CA CYS A 94 15.57 15.83 9.49
C CYS A 94 15.28 14.79 8.41
N PHE A 95 14.01 14.57 8.09
CA PHE A 95 13.56 13.66 7.03
C PHE A 95 13.02 14.46 5.86
N ASN A 96 13.34 14.01 4.64
CA ASN A 96 12.74 14.52 3.41
C ASN A 96 12.21 13.35 2.59
N TYR A 97 10.88 13.25 2.54
CA TYR A 97 10.19 12.29 1.71
C TYR A 97 9.82 12.94 0.39
N ARG A 98 10.08 12.24 -0.72
CA ARG A 98 9.64 12.67 -2.03
C ARG A 98 9.19 11.50 -2.88
N ILE A 99 8.26 11.77 -3.79
CA ILE A 99 7.84 10.84 -4.82
C ILE A 99 8.49 11.29 -6.12
N THR A 100 9.41 10.50 -6.68
CA THR A 100 10.13 10.82 -7.92
C THR A 100 10.39 9.55 -8.70
N GLY A 101 10.18 9.60 -10.03
CA GLY A 101 10.40 8.44 -10.90
C GLY A 101 9.54 7.23 -10.56
N GLY A 102 8.38 7.44 -9.91
CA GLY A 102 7.52 6.36 -9.44
C GLY A 102 8.05 5.61 -8.22
N ASN A 103 9.03 6.16 -7.50
CA ASN A 103 9.50 5.61 -6.24
C ASN A 103 9.24 6.60 -5.11
N LEU A 104 8.90 6.06 -3.94
CA LEU A 104 8.98 6.83 -2.71
C LEU A 104 10.41 6.75 -2.20
N GLU A 105 11.02 7.92 -2.05
CA GLU A 105 12.38 8.06 -1.59
C GLU A 105 12.42 8.87 -0.30
N VAL A 106 13.36 8.50 0.58
CA VAL A 106 13.64 9.22 1.82
C VAL A 106 15.11 9.64 1.85
N ALA A 107 15.35 10.89 2.22
CA ALA A 107 16.66 11.35 2.65
C ALA A 107 16.60 11.72 4.13
N LYS A 108 17.68 11.45 4.86
CA LYS A 108 17.78 11.69 6.30
C LYS A 108 19.14 12.27 6.66
N ALA A 109 19.16 13.24 7.54
CA ALA A 109 20.37 13.86 8.04
C ALA A 109 20.15 14.35 9.47
N ASN A 110 21.21 14.34 10.28
CA ASN A 110 21.17 14.89 11.62
C ASN A 110 20.98 16.40 11.54
N SER A 111 20.16 16.94 12.44
CA SER A 111 19.83 18.36 12.52
C SER A 111 19.70 18.75 13.99
N THR A 112 20.20 19.92 14.37
CA THR A 112 20.15 20.35 15.78
C THR A 112 18.83 21.00 16.17
N GLY A 113 17.95 21.26 15.20
CA GLY A 113 16.62 21.82 15.45
C GLY A 113 15.78 22.01 14.20
N VAL A 114 14.57 22.55 14.36
CA VAL A 114 13.61 22.80 13.27
C VAL A 114 14.15 23.83 12.26
N SER A 115 14.82 24.88 12.75
CA SER A 115 15.42 25.93 11.91
C SER A 115 16.55 25.40 11.03
N ASP A 116 17.44 24.58 11.61
CA ASP A 116 18.54 23.94 10.91
C ASP A 116 18.02 22.99 9.81
N CYS A 117 17.04 22.14 10.14
CA CYS A 117 16.35 21.27 9.18
C CYS A 117 15.71 22.07 8.04
N ARG A 118 15.30 23.33 8.26
CA ARG A 118 14.73 24.20 7.23
C ARG A 118 15.76 24.61 6.19
N SER A 119 16.94 25.02 6.61
CA SER A 119 18.07 25.38 5.75
C SER A 119 18.81 24.18 5.18
N LEU A 120 18.70 23.01 5.82
CA LEU A 120 19.43 21.81 5.42
C LEU A 120 18.94 21.29 4.06
N SER A 121 19.88 21.17 3.12
CA SER A 121 19.69 20.48 1.85
C SER A 121 20.03 19.02 2.04
N LEU A 122 19.02 18.16 1.99
CA LEU A 122 19.21 16.72 2.08
C LEU A 122 19.52 16.14 0.70
N GLY A 123 20.68 15.50 0.59
CA GLY A 123 21.07 14.64 -0.54
C GLY A 123 21.07 13.17 -0.15
N GLY A 124 21.31 12.27 -1.12
CA GLY A 124 21.42 10.83 -0.86
C GLY A 124 20.08 10.16 -0.56
N TYR A 125 19.19 10.16 -1.55
CA TYR A 125 17.87 9.56 -1.44
C TYR A 125 17.95 8.04 -1.50
N SER A 126 17.35 7.37 -0.52
CA SER A 126 17.14 5.92 -0.54
C SER A 126 15.71 5.61 -0.90
N VAL A 127 15.52 4.67 -1.81
CA VAL A 127 14.20 4.12 -2.13
C VAL A 127 13.69 3.33 -0.93
N VAL A 128 12.48 3.64 -0.48
CA VAL A 128 11.78 2.94 0.62
C VAL A 128 10.59 2.11 0.14
N SER A 129 10.16 2.31 -1.11
CA SER A 129 9.09 1.54 -1.71
C SER A 129 9.59 0.39 -2.59
N THR A 130 8.82 -0.69 -2.65
CA THR A 130 8.93 -1.69 -3.71
C THR A 130 7.75 -1.53 -4.68
N GLY A 131 8.02 -1.56 -5.98
CA GLY A 131 7.03 -1.26 -7.02
C GLY A 131 6.89 0.23 -7.33
N THR A 132 5.93 0.58 -8.19
CA THR A 132 5.68 1.96 -8.60
C THR A 132 4.71 2.61 -7.61
N VAL A 133 5.15 3.70 -6.99
CA VAL A 133 4.36 4.53 -6.08
C VAL A 133 4.05 5.87 -6.74
N THR A 134 2.77 6.19 -6.82
CA THR A 134 2.27 7.50 -7.25
C THR A 134 1.34 8.05 -6.18
N GLY A 135 1.33 9.36 -5.97
CA GLY A 135 0.49 9.96 -4.95
C GLY A 135 1.00 11.32 -4.54
N ASP A 136 0.34 11.89 -3.55
CA ASP A 136 0.62 13.23 -3.07
C ASP A 136 0.56 13.29 -1.55
N PHE A 137 1.29 14.25 -1.00
CA PHE A 137 1.20 14.63 0.40
C PHE A 137 0.30 15.84 0.51
N TYR A 138 -0.83 15.71 1.19
CA TYR A 138 -1.66 16.84 1.55
C TYR A 138 -1.26 17.32 2.94
N VAL A 139 -0.63 18.49 2.97
CA VAL A 139 -0.04 19.04 4.18
C VAL A 139 -0.83 20.27 4.62
N ARG A 140 -1.24 20.26 5.88
CA ARG A 140 -1.66 21.44 6.62
C ARG A 140 -0.57 21.72 7.66
N PRO A 141 0.26 22.76 7.50
CA PRO A 141 1.28 23.09 8.49
C PRO A 141 0.62 23.49 9.82
N SER A 142 1.41 23.42 10.90
CA SER A 142 1.01 24.03 12.17
C SER A 142 1.18 25.55 12.05
N ASP A 143 0.19 26.30 12.50
CA ASP A 143 0.25 27.76 12.59
C ASP A 143 0.05 28.18 14.06
N ASP A 144 0.77 29.23 14.48
CA ASP A 144 0.68 29.76 15.84
C ASP A 144 -0.43 30.82 15.99
N SER A 145 -1.02 31.30 14.89
CA SER A 145 -2.06 32.34 14.92
C SER A 145 -3.02 32.26 13.71
N PRO A 146 -4.24 31.69 13.87
CA PRO A 146 -4.74 30.96 15.05
C PRO A 146 -3.98 29.66 15.28
N LEU A 147 -3.91 29.21 16.54
CA LEU A 147 -3.24 27.96 16.91
C LEU A 147 -3.92 26.77 16.23
N VAL A 148 -3.28 26.18 15.23
CA VAL A 148 -3.80 25.04 14.45
C VAL A 148 -2.78 23.92 14.49
N VAL A 149 -3.26 22.72 14.84
CA VAL A 149 -2.44 21.50 14.77
C VAL A 149 -2.21 21.13 13.31
N GLY A 150 -0.94 21.02 12.93
CA GLY A 150 -0.59 20.54 11.61
C GLY A 150 -1.03 19.09 11.39
N LYS A 151 -1.40 18.79 10.16
CA LYS A 151 -1.87 17.48 9.72
C LYS A 151 -1.23 17.13 8.39
N ILE A 152 -0.84 15.88 8.24
CA ILE A 152 -0.41 15.34 6.95
C ILE A 152 -1.35 14.21 6.60
N THR A 153 -2.00 14.32 5.45
CA THR A 153 -2.69 13.23 4.80
C THR A 153 -1.79 12.72 3.68
N ILE A 154 -1.39 11.46 3.77
CA ILE A 154 -0.58 10.78 2.75
C ILE A 154 -1.53 9.90 1.97
N ALA A 155 -1.64 10.12 0.67
CA ALA A 155 -2.37 9.24 -0.24
C ALA A 155 -1.37 8.61 -1.21
N LEU A 156 -1.16 7.30 -1.08
CA LEU A 156 -0.27 6.53 -1.94
C LEU A 156 -1.08 5.54 -2.76
N GLN A 157 -0.76 5.48 -4.04
CA GLN A 157 -1.15 4.41 -4.95
C GLN A 157 0.10 3.58 -5.24
N VAL A 158 0.07 2.31 -4.86
CA VAL A 158 1.15 1.35 -5.09
C VAL A 158 0.71 0.40 -6.20
N ARG A 159 1.63 0.14 -7.13
CA ARG A 159 1.42 -0.72 -8.29
C ARG A 159 2.63 -1.63 -8.50
N GLU A 160 2.42 -2.93 -8.46
CA GLU A 160 3.42 -3.92 -8.87
C GLU A 160 2.96 -4.62 -10.17
N GLY A 161 3.43 -4.11 -11.32
CA GLY A 161 3.06 -4.63 -12.64
C GLY A 161 1.88 -3.90 -13.31
N SER A 162 1.37 -4.44 -14.42
CA SER A 162 0.46 -3.68 -15.30
C SER A 162 -1.02 -3.75 -14.93
N ALA A 163 -1.46 -4.65 -14.05
CA ALA A 163 -2.88 -4.96 -13.90
C ALA A 163 -3.52 -4.57 -12.56
N HIS A 164 -2.74 -4.19 -11.55
CA HIS A 164 -3.23 -4.04 -10.18
C HIS A 164 -2.73 -2.75 -9.55
N THR A 165 -3.61 -2.03 -8.86
CA THR A 165 -3.28 -0.80 -8.13
C THR A 165 -3.98 -0.82 -6.78
N ALA A 166 -3.24 -0.58 -5.72
CA ALA A 166 -3.79 -0.39 -4.38
C ALA A 166 -3.64 1.07 -4.00
N THR A 167 -4.75 1.74 -3.66
CA THR A 167 -4.72 3.10 -3.12
C THR A 167 -4.95 3.04 -1.62
N ILE A 168 -4.04 3.58 -0.84
CA ILE A 168 -4.15 3.69 0.61
C ILE A 168 -3.90 5.13 1.04
N GLN A 169 -4.74 5.58 1.97
CA GLN A 169 -4.62 6.89 2.56
C GLN A 169 -4.48 6.77 4.07
N THR A 170 -3.56 7.52 4.65
CA THR A 170 -3.44 7.70 6.10
C THR A 170 -3.37 9.17 6.43
N THR A 171 -3.84 9.55 7.62
CA THR A 171 -3.71 10.92 8.13
C THR A 171 -3.04 10.87 9.48
N ALA A 172 -1.93 11.60 9.62
CA ALA A 172 -1.24 11.79 10.89
C ALA A 172 -1.42 13.26 11.33
N SER A 173 -1.83 13.44 12.59
CA SER A 173 -1.74 14.73 13.25
C SER A 173 -0.32 14.86 13.80
N LEU A 174 0.29 16.02 13.61
CA LEU A 174 1.54 16.33 14.28
C LEU A 174 1.28 16.53 15.77
N ARG A 175 2.26 16.19 16.60
CA ARG A 175 2.27 16.51 18.03
C ARG A 175 3.07 17.78 18.32
N ASP A 176 3.29 18.59 17.30
CA ASP A 176 3.85 19.94 17.38
C ASP A 176 2.82 20.92 17.96
N TYR A 177 2.29 20.59 19.12
CA TYR A 177 1.57 21.55 19.94
C TYR A 177 2.63 22.47 20.55
N GLY A 178 3.24 23.32 19.71
CA GLY A 178 3.97 24.60 19.85
C GLY A 178 5.39 24.73 20.47
N ASN A 179 5.90 23.98 21.40
CA ASN A 179 5.31 23.81 22.72
C ASN A 179 5.18 22.32 23.05
N VAL A 180 5.76 21.44 22.19
CA VAL A 180 5.85 19.95 22.23
C VAL A 180 5.25 19.47 23.54
N GLY A 181 3.95 19.18 23.49
CA GLY A 181 3.06 19.23 24.66
C GLY A 181 3.69 18.79 25.99
N LEU A 182 3.38 19.54 27.04
CA LEU A 182 3.42 19.06 28.42
C LEU A 182 3.10 17.55 28.51
#